data_AF-A0A7S1I530-F1
#
_entry.id   AF-A0A7S1I530-F1
#
_cell.length_a   1.000
_cell.length_b   1.000
_cell.length_c   1.000
_cell.angle_alpha   90.00
_cell.angle_beta   90.00
_cell.angle_gamma   90.00
#
_symmetry.space_group_name_H-M   'P 1'
#
loop_
_entity.id
_entity.type
_entity.pdbx_description
1 polymer ?
#
loop_
_entity_poly.entity_id
_entity_poly.type
_entity_poly.pdbx_seq_one_letter_code
_entity_poly.pdbx_strand_id
1 'polypeptide(L)'
;MLIWAVICLCVFQQGAAQPPLTGTRCTDRESLERFVAVQYPKGITYNTRCPDATWIDVFLRCPSIKCAERPIVMYHIGCNKGFDALKAWMQVTRQSIDLRAYKKATGFGCGACNQCTAQPDSLQTNDADKKQLRLFCVEPMPATFDTVSTHISQLGLDKAGLVVQNAAFTSLEDATVRNMSAPFPTDMKYLGDEQVGISVFNPKLAPHRMVPLMTVDMHVRQHSVPQIDIMSIDTEGQDALVLVGAQETLREKVSYVEFEYNGLGDWKNRSLRGTIDYLDGLGFTCYWAGLDRLWLITGCFHPGYDHRTWSNVACVKRHQREWYGIMEDIANRTWQEWRMFQGVQEVLKKYANREAKAILIYRKLRHSNRFAGAHVVMPPALTGCAPSLDAGRPAVPNAQTVLSGLAGQSHSTFWVGMMVGVGLGRLLHGMKNRL
;
A
#
# COMPACT_ATOMS: atom_id res chain seq x y z
N MET A 1 37.46 5.55 -20.98
CA MET A 1 36.95 4.21 -21.30
C MET A 1 36.70 3.30 -20.08
N LEU A 2 37.08 3.68 -18.84
CA LEU A 2 36.84 2.85 -17.64
C LEU A 2 35.47 3.04 -16.93
N ILE A 3 34.65 4.02 -17.33
CA ILE A 3 33.38 4.34 -16.64
C ILE A 3 32.20 3.50 -17.18
N TRP A 4 32.31 2.92 -18.38
CA TRP A 4 31.26 2.08 -18.96
C TRP A 4 31.28 0.62 -18.48
N ALA A 5 32.36 0.16 -17.83
CA ALA A 5 32.49 -1.21 -17.35
C ALA A 5 31.72 -1.50 -16.03
N VAL A 6 31.30 -0.46 -15.30
CA VAL A 6 30.65 -0.62 -13.99
C VAL A 6 29.13 -0.81 -14.11
N ILE A 7 28.52 -0.44 -15.25
CA ILE A 7 27.06 -0.53 -15.45
C ILE A 7 26.62 -1.89 -16.04
N CYS A 8 27.52 -2.67 -16.66
CA CYS A 8 27.19 -3.98 -17.23
C CYS A 8 27.33 -5.17 -16.27
N LEU A 9 27.77 -4.98 -15.03
CA LEU A 9 28.01 -6.08 -14.08
C LEU A 9 26.80 -6.45 -13.19
N CYS A 10 25.64 -5.82 -13.35
CA CYS A 10 24.44 -6.12 -12.55
C CYS A 10 23.53 -7.23 -13.12
N VAL A 11 23.89 -7.93 -14.20
CA VAL A 11 22.96 -8.89 -14.87
C VAL A 11 23.40 -10.36 -14.80
N PHE A 12 24.52 -10.70 -14.16
CA PHE A 12 24.91 -12.11 -13.96
C PHE A 12 25.26 -12.44 -12.52
N GLN A 13 24.26 -12.40 -11.62
CA GLN A 13 24.28 -13.26 -10.43
C GLN A 13 23.43 -14.50 -10.70
N GLN A 14 24.03 -15.47 -11.40
CA GLN A 14 23.48 -16.82 -11.45
C GLN A 14 23.79 -17.56 -10.15
N GLY A 15 22.75 -18.05 -9.47
CA GLY A 15 22.81 -19.35 -8.82
C GLY A 15 23.26 -19.44 -7.35
N ALA A 16 23.40 -18.35 -6.60
CA ALA A 16 23.53 -18.49 -5.14
C ALA A 16 22.17 -18.91 -4.55
N ALA A 17 22.12 -20.09 -3.94
CA ALA A 17 20.96 -20.52 -3.15
C ALA A 17 20.64 -19.42 -2.14
N GLN A 18 19.41 -18.88 -2.19
CA GLN A 18 19.03 -17.83 -1.26
C GLN A 18 19.09 -18.40 0.16
N PRO A 19 19.77 -17.71 1.11
CA PRO A 19 19.81 -18.17 2.48
C PRO A 19 18.38 -18.29 3.02
N PRO A 20 18.08 -19.31 3.85
CA PRO A 20 16.76 -19.43 4.45
C PRO A 20 16.44 -18.15 5.22
N LEU A 21 15.21 -17.64 5.03
CA LEU A 21 14.63 -16.49 5.72
C LEU A 21 14.60 -16.76 7.23
N THR A 22 15.74 -16.60 7.90
CA THR A 22 15.91 -16.94 9.32
C THR A 22 16.05 -15.66 10.13
N GLY A 23 14.98 -15.34 10.87
CA GLY A 23 14.99 -14.61 12.15
C GLY A 23 15.26 -13.10 12.15
N THR A 24 16.12 -12.55 11.30
CA THR A 24 16.59 -11.15 11.49
C THR A 24 15.73 -10.05 10.85
N ARG A 25 14.67 -10.40 10.11
CA ARG A 25 13.85 -9.42 9.37
C ARG A 25 12.48 -9.12 10.00
N CYS A 26 12.08 -9.86 11.04
CA CYS A 26 10.84 -9.52 11.74
C CYS A 26 11.05 -8.24 12.55
N THR A 27 10.17 -7.24 12.37
CA THR A 27 10.01 -6.17 13.35
C THR A 27 9.67 -6.81 14.69
N ASP A 28 10.45 -6.55 15.74
CA ASP A 28 10.12 -7.10 17.05
C ASP A 28 8.77 -6.56 17.53
N ARG A 29 8.10 -7.36 18.36
CA ARG A 29 6.72 -7.14 18.81
C ARG A 29 6.50 -5.73 19.39
N GLU A 30 7.36 -5.38 20.34
CA GLU A 30 7.27 -4.13 21.10
C GLU A 30 7.53 -2.92 20.21
N SER A 31 8.43 -3.09 19.25
CA SER A 31 8.79 -2.13 18.23
C SER A 31 7.68 -1.83 17.21
N LEU A 32 6.95 -2.85 16.76
CA LEU A 32 5.80 -2.66 15.87
C LEU A 32 4.69 -1.93 16.61
N GLU A 33 4.30 -2.39 17.81
CA GLU A 33 3.25 -1.75 18.61
C GLU A 33 3.57 -0.27 18.89
N ARG A 34 4.81 0.06 19.26
CA ARG A 34 5.26 1.46 19.47
C ARG A 34 5.23 2.28 18.19
N PHE A 35 5.70 1.73 17.08
CA PHE A 35 5.69 2.45 15.80
C PHE A 35 4.28 2.72 15.32
N VAL A 36 3.42 1.71 15.40
CA VAL A 36 2.01 1.86 15.10
C VAL A 36 1.39 2.93 15.99
N ALA A 37 1.63 2.92 17.30
CA ALA A 37 1.10 3.94 18.19
C ALA A 37 1.59 5.37 17.88
N VAL A 38 2.85 5.54 17.45
CA VAL A 38 3.45 6.86 17.20
C VAL A 38 3.12 7.43 15.82
N GLN A 39 3.29 6.63 14.76
CA GLN A 39 3.02 7.07 13.38
C GLN A 39 1.54 7.04 13.04
N TYR A 40 0.81 6.11 13.66
CA TYR A 40 -0.57 5.81 13.34
C TYR A 40 -1.40 5.90 14.61
N PRO A 41 -1.68 7.11 15.13
CA PRO A 41 -2.43 7.28 16.39
C PRO A 41 -3.85 6.71 16.34
N LYS A 42 -4.37 6.44 15.13
CA LYS A 42 -5.65 5.74 14.87
C LYS A 42 -5.49 4.24 14.61
N GLY A 43 -4.29 3.68 14.77
CA GLY A 43 -3.90 2.32 14.38
C GLY A 43 -3.34 2.24 12.97
N ILE A 44 -2.44 1.28 12.72
CA ILE A 44 -1.82 1.03 11.41
C ILE A 44 -2.88 0.79 10.36
N THR A 45 -3.87 -0.01 10.73
CA THR A 45 -4.97 -0.43 9.88
C THR A 45 -5.76 0.73 9.31
N TYR A 46 -6.14 1.72 10.15
CA TYR A 46 -6.88 2.90 9.70
C TYR A 46 -6.09 3.73 8.67
N ASN A 47 -4.77 3.79 8.82
CA ASN A 47 -3.91 4.60 7.95
C ASN A 47 -3.47 3.85 6.70
N THR A 48 -3.68 2.53 6.64
CA THR A 48 -3.32 1.68 5.50
C THR A 48 -4.54 1.20 4.70
N ARG A 49 -5.74 1.72 4.98
CA ARG A 49 -6.98 1.37 4.27
C ARG A 49 -7.00 1.68 2.76
N CYS A 50 -6.08 2.52 2.30
CA CYS A 50 -5.95 2.93 0.91
C CYS A 50 -4.47 2.87 0.55
N PRO A 51 -3.91 1.66 0.32
CA PRO A 51 -2.50 1.53 0.01
C PRO A 51 -2.15 2.25 -1.30
N ASP A 52 -0.92 2.72 -1.39
CA ASP A 52 -0.34 3.16 -2.66
C ASP A 52 0.54 2.02 -3.16
N ALA A 53 0.03 1.30 -4.16
CA ALA A 53 0.61 0.06 -4.65
C ALA A 53 1.79 0.32 -5.61
N THR A 54 2.74 1.17 -5.23
CA THR A 54 3.88 1.54 -6.08
C THR A 54 4.75 0.35 -6.49
N TRP A 55 4.71 -0.76 -5.75
CA TRP A 55 5.37 -2.00 -6.17
C TRP A 55 4.80 -2.57 -7.47
N ILE A 56 3.50 -2.43 -7.72
CA ILE A 56 2.87 -2.85 -8.98
C ILE A 56 3.42 -2.00 -10.12
N ASP A 57 3.52 -0.69 -9.95
CA ASP A 57 4.09 0.20 -10.96
C ASP A 57 5.57 -0.08 -11.23
N VAL A 58 6.35 -0.43 -10.20
CA VAL A 58 7.75 -0.87 -10.39
C VAL A 58 7.79 -2.15 -11.20
N PHE A 59 6.96 -3.15 -10.87
CA PHE A 59 6.88 -4.41 -11.59
C PHE A 59 6.47 -4.23 -13.06
N LEU A 60 5.43 -3.44 -13.33
CA LEU A 60 4.97 -3.20 -14.70
C LEU A 60 6.03 -2.51 -15.57
N ARG A 61 6.99 -1.82 -14.96
CA ARG A 61 8.15 -1.20 -15.63
C ARG A 61 9.35 -2.12 -15.77
N CYS A 62 9.36 -3.30 -15.15
CA CYS A 62 10.51 -4.22 -15.22
C CYS A 62 10.78 -4.70 -16.65
N PRO A 63 12.06 -4.73 -17.09
CA PRO A 63 12.43 -5.16 -18.44
C PRO A 63 11.95 -6.57 -18.81
N SER A 64 11.99 -7.52 -17.87
CA SER A 64 11.49 -8.89 -18.10
C SER A 64 10.02 -8.91 -18.53
N ILE A 65 9.19 -8.07 -17.90
CA ILE A 65 7.79 -7.90 -18.24
C ILE A 65 7.62 -7.03 -19.48
N LYS A 66 8.56 -6.13 -19.79
CA LYS A 66 8.56 -5.37 -21.06
C LYS A 66 8.84 -6.29 -22.25
N CYS A 67 9.66 -7.30 -22.08
CA CYS A 67 10.00 -8.28 -23.10
C CYS A 67 9.05 -9.47 -23.15
N ALA A 68 8.05 -9.54 -22.26
CA ALA A 68 7.06 -10.60 -22.29
C ALA A 68 6.23 -10.47 -23.57
N GLU A 69 6.35 -11.45 -24.47
CA GLU A 69 5.59 -11.50 -25.72
C GLU A 69 4.10 -11.81 -25.51
N ARG A 70 3.71 -12.20 -24.28
CA ARG A 70 2.33 -12.51 -23.91
C ARG A 70 1.62 -11.31 -23.27
N PRO A 71 0.28 -11.24 -23.40
CA PRO A 71 -0.50 -10.29 -22.62
C PRO A 71 -0.29 -10.46 -21.11
N ILE A 72 -0.32 -9.35 -20.39
CA ILE A 72 -0.48 -9.36 -18.94
C ILE A 72 -1.91 -9.80 -18.65
N VAL A 73 -2.09 -10.70 -17.67
CA VAL A 73 -3.40 -11.18 -17.25
C VAL A 73 -3.69 -10.70 -15.83
N MET A 74 -4.78 -9.94 -15.68
CA MET A 74 -5.20 -9.40 -14.39
C MET A 74 -6.61 -9.84 -14.03
N TYR A 75 -6.84 -10.07 -12.73
CA TYR A 75 -8.16 -10.31 -12.15
C TYR A 75 -8.45 -9.23 -11.11
N HIS A 76 -9.60 -8.58 -11.22
CA HIS A 76 -10.21 -7.76 -10.18
C HIS A 76 -11.53 -8.42 -9.78
N ILE A 77 -11.50 -9.14 -8.67
CA ILE A 77 -12.64 -9.89 -8.13
C ILE A 77 -13.32 -9.00 -7.09
N GLY A 78 -14.59 -8.68 -7.32
CA GLY A 78 -15.25 -7.59 -6.59
C GLY A 78 -14.84 -6.24 -7.20
N CYS A 79 -14.95 -6.14 -8.51
CA CYS A 79 -14.53 -4.97 -9.29
C CYS A 79 -15.28 -3.69 -8.91
N ASN A 80 -16.43 -3.81 -8.23
CA ASN A 80 -17.19 -2.74 -7.63
C ASN A 80 -17.51 -1.67 -8.69
N LYS A 81 -17.09 -0.43 -8.47
CA LYS A 81 -17.32 0.70 -9.39
C LYS A 81 -16.44 0.67 -10.65
N GLY A 82 -15.55 -0.30 -10.78
CA GLY A 82 -14.64 -0.45 -11.93
C GLY A 82 -13.44 0.50 -11.94
N PHE A 83 -13.28 1.39 -10.95
CA PHE A 83 -12.18 2.36 -10.94
C PHE A 83 -10.81 1.69 -10.89
N ASP A 84 -10.61 0.67 -10.06
CA ASP A 84 -9.31 0.01 -9.96
C ASP A 84 -8.97 -0.80 -11.21
N ALA A 85 -9.95 -1.46 -11.82
CA ALA A 85 -9.78 -2.12 -13.11
C ALA A 85 -9.40 -1.12 -14.22
N LEU A 86 -10.02 0.07 -14.24
CA LEU A 86 -9.67 1.13 -15.19
C LEU A 86 -8.28 1.72 -14.92
N LYS A 87 -7.88 1.88 -13.65
CA LYS A 87 -6.52 2.32 -13.30
C LYS A 87 -5.47 1.30 -13.73
N ALA A 88 -5.70 0.02 -13.42
CA ALA A 88 -4.85 -1.07 -13.88
C ALA A 88 -4.73 -1.06 -15.41
N TRP A 89 -5.85 -0.85 -16.11
CA TRP A 89 -5.86 -0.68 -17.56
C TRP A 89 -4.98 0.48 -18.01
N MET A 90 -5.13 1.67 -17.42
CA MET A 90 -4.32 2.85 -17.74
C MET A 90 -2.82 2.62 -17.44
N GLN A 91 -2.49 1.95 -16.33
CA GLN A 91 -1.12 1.65 -15.93
C GLN A 91 -0.42 0.69 -16.90
N VAL A 92 -1.11 -0.35 -17.36
CA VAL A 92 -0.53 -1.38 -18.24
C VAL A 92 -0.54 -0.96 -19.71
N THR A 93 -1.69 -0.51 -20.21
CA THR A 93 -1.89 -0.23 -21.64
C THR A 93 -1.45 1.18 -22.04
N ARG A 94 -1.22 2.06 -21.05
CA ARG A 94 -0.95 3.49 -21.24
C ARG A 94 -2.07 4.24 -21.98
N GLN A 95 -3.24 3.64 -22.11
CA GLN A 95 -4.41 4.32 -22.63
C GLN A 95 -4.93 5.29 -21.57
N SER A 96 -5.00 6.57 -21.91
CA SER A 96 -5.59 7.58 -21.04
C SER A 96 -7.11 7.41 -20.98
N ILE A 97 -7.66 7.39 -19.77
CA ILE A 97 -9.09 7.32 -19.50
C ILE A 97 -9.44 8.45 -18.53
N ASP A 98 -10.45 9.25 -18.88
CA ASP A 98 -10.95 10.29 -17.99
C ASP A 98 -11.87 9.68 -16.91
N LEU A 99 -11.28 9.36 -15.76
CA LEU A 99 -12.00 8.80 -14.62
C LEU A 99 -13.06 9.76 -14.04
N ARG A 100 -12.94 11.07 -14.26
CA ARG A 100 -13.95 12.05 -13.82
C ARG A 100 -15.15 12.02 -14.77
N ALA A 101 -14.91 11.93 -16.07
CA ALA A 101 -15.98 11.72 -17.05
C ALA A 101 -16.68 10.38 -16.82
N TYR A 102 -15.91 9.30 -16.57
CA TYR A 102 -16.46 7.99 -16.21
C TYR A 102 -17.35 8.07 -14.97
N LYS A 103 -16.86 8.68 -13.87
CA LYS A 103 -17.64 8.91 -12.65
C LYS A 103 -18.94 9.66 -12.93
N LYS A 104 -18.88 10.73 -13.73
CA LYS A 104 -20.06 11.52 -14.08
C LYS A 104 -21.07 10.71 -14.89
N ALA A 105 -20.60 9.87 -15.81
CA ALA A 105 -21.45 9.06 -16.69
C ALA A 105 -22.14 7.90 -15.92
N THR A 106 -21.42 7.28 -14.99
CA THR A 106 -21.94 6.15 -14.19
C THR A 106 -22.75 6.60 -12.96
N GLY A 107 -22.52 7.81 -12.46
CA GLY A 107 -23.10 8.29 -11.20
C GLY A 107 -22.45 7.70 -9.95
N PHE A 108 -21.34 6.95 -10.08
CA PHE A 108 -20.66 6.35 -8.95
C PHE A 108 -20.01 7.40 -8.01
N GLY A 109 -19.97 7.06 -6.72
CA GLY A 109 -19.10 7.73 -5.74
C GLY A 109 -17.62 7.40 -5.99
N CYS A 110 -16.70 8.08 -5.31
CA CYS A 110 -15.26 7.84 -5.46
C CYS A 110 -14.66 6.80 -4.50
N GLY A 111 -15.50 6.21 -3.63
CA GLY A 111 -15.06 5.36 -2.53
C GLY A 111 -14.29 6.12 -1.45
N ALA A 112 -13.86 5.41 -0.41
CA ALA A 112 -13.08 5.97 0.69
C ALA A 112 -11.69 6.45 0.25
N CYS A 113 -11.15 5.86 -0.82
CA CYS A 113 -9.80 6.11 -1.33
C CYS A 113 -9.75 7.15 -2.46
N ASN A 114 -10.88 7.82 -2.76
CA ASN A 114 -10.97 8.79 -3.85
C ASN A 114 -10.43 8.26 -5.20
N GLN A 115 -10.74 7.00 -5.53
CA GLN A 115 -10.16 6.32 -6.69
C GLN A 115 -10.46 7.04 -8.00
N CYS A 116 -11.61 7.71 -8.09
CA CYS A 116 -12.04 8.48 -9.26
C CYS A 116 -11.15 9.70 -9.59
N THR A 117 -10.32 10.18 -8.66
CA THR A 117 -9.50 11.39 -8.85
C THR A 117 -8.03 11.12 -9.09
N ALA A 118 -7.56 9.92 -8.75
CA ALA A 118 -6.17 9.55 -8.93
C ALA A 118 -5.89 9.37 -10.43
N GLN A 119 -5.03 10.23 -10.96
CA GLN A 119 -4.40 9.99 -12.25
C GLN A 119 -3.10 9.23 -11.99
N PRO A 120 -2.75 8.21 -12.78
CA PRO A 120 -1.45 7.58 -12.65
C PRO A 120 -0.37 8.65 -12.89
N ASP A 121 0.52 8.86 -11.91
CA ASP A 121 1.57 9.88 -11.97
C ASP A 121 2.53 9.70 -13.17
N SER A 122 2.47 8.55 -13.86
CA SER A 122 3.42 8.12 -14.88
C SER A 122 2.87 8.02 -16.31
N LEU A 123 1.76 8.69 -16.66
CA LEU A 123 1.25 8.64 -18.05
C LEU A 123 2.19 9.28 -19.11
N GLN A 124 3.31 9.91 -18.73
CA GLN A 124 4.29 10.49 -19.66
C GLN A 124 5.33 9.46 -20.19
N THR A 125 4.91 8.32 -20.71
CA THR A 125 5.85 7.31 -21.26
C THR A 125 5.65 7.06 -22.75
N ASN A 126 6.73 6.65 -23.43
CA ASN A 126 6.77 6.41 -24.87
C ASN A 126 5.80 5.30 -25.28
N ASP A 127 5.17 5.43 -26.46
CA ASP A 127 4.26 4.42 -27.03
C ASP A 127 4.87 3.00 -27.14
N ALA A 128 6.20 2.90 -27.17
CA ALA A 128 6.94 1.63 -27.17
C ALA A 128 6.74 0.79 -25.89
N ASP A 129 6.22 1.38 -24.81
CA ASP A 129 5.98 0.69 -23.54
C ASP A 129 4.53 0.15 -23.41
N LYS A 130 3.69 0.26 -24.45
CA LYS A 130 2.31 -0.28 -24.43
C LYS A 130 2.32 -1.80 -24.38
N LYS A 131 1.61 -2.37 -23.42
CA LYS A 131 1.44 -3.82 -23.27
C LYS A 131 0.02 -4.23 -23.55
N GLN A 132 -0.14 -5.43 -24.11
CA GLN A 132 -1.46 -6.07 -24.19
C GLN A 132 -1.89 -6.50 -22.79
N LEU A 133 -3.17 -6.27 -22.49
CA LEU A 133 -3.77 -6.60 -21.21
C LEU A 133 -5.05 -7.41 -21.45
N ARG A 134 -5.16 -8.56 -20.79
CA ARG A 134 -6.41 -9.27 -20.60
C ARG A 134 -6.83 -9.12 -19.15
N LEU A 135 -7.84 -8.30 -18.90
CA LEU A 135 -8.31 -7.98 -17.56
C LEU A 135 -9.71 -8.56 -17.35
N PHE A 136 -9.90 -9.31 -16.26
CA PHE A 136 -11.21 -9.78 -15.83
C PHE A 136 -11.69 -8.95 -14.65
N CYS A 137 -12.79 -8.22 -14.85
CA CYS A 137 -13.49 -7.42 -13.85
C CYS A 137 -14.76 -8.18 -13.44
N VAL A 138 -14.74 -8.81 -12.28
CA VAL A 138 -15.86 -9.65 -11.80
C VAL A 138 -16.67 -8.85 -10.79
N GLU A 139 -17.93 -8.58 -11.11
CA GLU A 139 -18.83 -7.76 -10.30
C GLU A 139 -20.14 -8.52 -10.03
N PRO A 140 -20.45 -8.85 -8.77
CA PRO A 140 -21.64 -9.64 -8.48
C PRO A 140 -22.93 -8.83 -8.53
N MET A 141 -22.95 -7.54 -8.20
CA MET A 141 -24.18 -6.76 -8.12
C MET A 141 -24.71 -6.40 -9.51
N PRO A 142 -25.92 -6.87 -9.87
CA PRO A 142 -26.53 -6.66 -11.19
C PRO A 142 -26.47 -5.23 -11.73
N ALA A 143 -26.94 -4.26 -10.95
CA ALA A 143 -27.02 -2.87 -11.37
C ALA A 143 -25.63 -2.24 -11.59
N THR A 144 -24.66 -2.58 -10.75
CA THR A 144 -23.26 -2.17 -10.89
C THR A 144 -22.64 -2.80 -12.12
N PHE A 145 -22.80 -4.12 -12.28
CA PHE A 145 -22.31 -4.85 -13.45
C PHE A 145 -22.85 -4.25 -14.76
N ASP A 146 -24.17 -4.05 -14.86
CA ASP A 146 -24.81 -3.53 -16.08
C ASP A 146 -24.27 -2.12 -16.39
N THR A 147 -24.08 -1.28 -15.36
CA THR A 147 -23.51 0.07 -15.50
C THR A 147 -22.04 0.05 -15.93
N VAL A 148 -21.19 -0.74 -15.26
CA VAL A 148 -19.76 -0.86 -15.58
C VAL A 148 -19.60 -1.43 -16.98
N SER A 149 -20.25 -2.55 -17.29
CA SER A 149 -20.17 -3.24 -18.58
C SER A 149 -20.57 -2.33 -19.75
N THR A 150 -21.66 -1.57 -19.59
CA THR A 150 -22.11 -0.60 -20.61
C THR A 150 -21.03 0.44 -20.91
N HIS A 151 -20.42 1.03 -19.88
CA HIS A 151 -19.42 2.09 -20.07
C HIS A 151 -18.08 1.55 -20.56
N ILE A 152 -17.65 0.37 -20.10
CA ILE A 152 -16.48 -0.32 -20.66
C ILE A 152 -16.67 -0.57 -22.16
N SER A 153 -17.85 -1.00 -22.58
CA SER A 153 -18.19 -1.22 -23.99
C SER A 153 -18.21 0.07 -24.80
N GLN A 154 -18.73 1.16 -24.23
CA GLN A 154 -18.70 2.50 -24.87
C GLN A 154 -17.28 3.03 -25.06
N LEU A 155 -16.37 2.71 -24.14
CA LEU A 155 -14.95 3.02 -24.25
C LEU A 155 -14.19 2.07 -25.19
N GLY A 156 -14.85 1.01 -25.69
CA GLY A 156 -14.26 -0.01 -26.58
C GLY A 156 -13.22 -0.91 -25.90
N LEU A 157 -13.19 -0.94 -24.57
CA LEU A 157 -12.17 -1.67 -23.80
C LEU A 157 -12.48 -3.17 -23.73
N ASP A 158 -13.75 -3.54 -23.85
CA ASP A 158 -14.22 -4.92 -24.00
C ASP A 158 -13.56 -5.63 -25.18
N LYS A 159 -13.52 -4.95 -26.33
CA LYS A 159 -12.87 -5.43 -27.55
C LYS A 159 -11.35 -5.45 -27.44
N ALA A 160 -10.78 -4.65 -26.55
CA ALA A 160 -9.34 -4.57 -26.32
C ALA A 160 -8.83 -5.60 -25.31
N GLY A 161 -9.71 -6.23 -24.51
CA GLY A 161 -9.34 -7.28 -23.56
C GLY A 161 -9.84 -7.08 -22.13
N LEU A 162 -10.62 -6.03 -21.83
CA LEU A 162 -11.25 -5.82 -20.52
C LEU A 162 -12.62 -6.50 -20.47
N VAL A 163 -12.68 -7.68 -19.87
CA VAL A 163 -13.91 -8.48 -19.75
C VAL A 163 -14.59 -8.19 -18.42
N VAL A 164 -15.83 -7.70 -18.46
CA VAL A 164 -16.68 -7.52 -17.27
C VAL A 164 -17.63 -8.71 -17.15
N GLN A 165 -17.74 -9.30 -15.95
CA GLN A 165 -18.56 -10.51 -15.73
C GLN A 165 -19.45 -10.37 -14.50
N ASN A 166 -20.72 -10.79 -14.64
CA ASN A 166 -21.66 -10.86 -13.53
C ASN A 166 -21.59 -12.24 -12.85
N ALA A 167 -20.71 -12.37 -11.88
CA ALA A 167 -20.56 -13.56 -11.06
C ALA A 167 -20.11 -13.15 -9.65
N ALA A 168 -20.35 -14.01 -8.67
CA ALA A 168 -19.75 -13.87 -7.35
C ALA A 168 -18.84 -15.06 -7.09
N PHE A 169 -17.62 -14.77 -6.61
CA PHE A 169 -16.64 -15.81 -6.30
C PHE A 169 -16.67 -16.16 -4.82
N THR A 170 -16.54 -17.45 -4.52
CA THR A 170 -16.48 -17.98 -3.15
C THR A 170 -15.80 -19.37 -3.16
N SER A 171 -15.80 -20.08 -2.03
CA SER A 171 -15.34 -21.47 -1.89
C SER A 171 -16.50 -22.46 -2.08
N LEU A 172 -16.23 -23.68 -2.58
CA LEU A 172 -17.25 -24.75 -2.64
C LEU A 172 -17.63 -25.32 -1.26
N GLU A 173 -16.84 -25.03 -0.22
CA GLU A 173 -17.14 -25.45 1.15
C GLU A 173 -18.28 -24.64 1.78
N ASP A 174 -18.62 -23.49 1.18
CA ASP A 174 -19.73 -22.67 1.63
C ASP A 174 -21.06 -23.36 1.31
N ALA A 175 -21.85 -23.64 2.36
CA ALA A 175 -23.14 -24.32 2.25
C ALA A 175 -24.15 -23.57 1.36
N THR A 176 -23.94 -22.28 1.10
CA THR A 176 -24.75 -21.47 0.17
C THR A 176 -24.54 -21.85 -1.30
N VAL A 177 -23.46 -22.58 -1.64
CA VAL A 177 -23.12 -22.99 -3.02
C VAL A 177 -24.04 -24.09 -3.58
N ARG A 178 -24.92 -24.68 -2.76
CA ARG A 178 -25.82 -25.78 -3.21
C ARG A 178 -26.69 -25.42 -4.42
N ASN A 179 -27.02 -24.15 -4.60
CA ASN A 179 -27.82 -23.67 -5.74
C ASN A 179 -26.97 -22.97 -6.82
N MET A 180 -25.64 -23.00 -6.70
CA MET A 180 -24.68 -22.33 -7.59
C MET A 180 -25.04 -20.88 -7.95
N SER A 181 -25.76 -20.20 -7.05
CA SER A 181 -26.21 -18.83 -7.24
C SER A 181 -26.55 -18.17 -5.90
N ALA A 182 -26.36 -16.85 -5.84
CA ALA A 182 -26.69 -16.03 -4.67
C ALA A 182 -27.55 -14.83 -5.08
N PRO A 183 -28.49 -14.39 -4.22
CA PRO A 183 -29.27 -13.21 -4.51
C PRO A 183 -28.44 -11.94 -4.31
N PHE A 184 -28.50 -11.03 -5.28
CA PHE A 184 -27.96 -9.67 -5.17
C PHE A 184 -29.01 -8.64 -5.53
N PRO A 185 -29.01 -7.46 -4.89
CA PRO A 185 -30.02 -6.45 -5.15
C PRO A 185 -29.94 -5.93 -6.59
N THR A 186 -31.11 -5.60 -7.14
CA THR A 186 -31.23 -4.96 -8.46
C THR A 186 -31.61 -3.48 -8.38
N ASP A 187 -31.90 -2.98 -7.17
CA ASP A 187 -32.29 -1.59 -6.94
C ASP A 187 -31.09 -0.64 -7.08
N MET A 188 -31.27 0.43 -7.85
CA MET A 188 -30.25 1.45 -8.12
C MET A 188 -29.75 2.16 -6.87
N LYS A 189 -30.48 2.12 -5.75
CA LYS A 189 -29.99 2.67 -4.48
C LYS A 189 -28.73 1.97 -3.95
N TYR A 190 -28.47 0.74 -4.37
CA TYR A 190 -27.26 -0.02 -4.01
C TYR A 190 -26.15 0.13 -5.04
N LEU A 191 -26.32 0.96 -6.07
CA LEU A 191 -25.35 1.11 -7.16
C LEU A 191 -23.95 1.46 -6.61
N GLY A 192 -23.00 0.54 -6.82
CA GLY A 192 -21.62 0.66 -6.30
C GLY A 192 -21.51 0.71 -4.78
N ASP A 193 -22.46 0.17 -4.02
CA ASP A 193 -22.37 0.12 -2.56
C ASP A 193 -21.37 -0.96 -2.10
N GLU A 194 -20.33 -0.51 -1.38
CA GLU A 194 -19.24 -1.33 -0.84
C GLU A 194 -19.67 -2.12 0.41
N GLN A 195 -20.93 -2.01 0.86
CA GLN A 195 -21.40 -2.73 2.05
C GLN A 195 -22.27 -3.93 1.71
N VAL A 196 -22.46 -4.24 0.42
CA VAL A 196 -23.38 -5.27 -0.05
C VAL A 196 -22.61 -6.47 -0.62
N GLY A 197 -22.45 -7.51 0.20
CA GLY A 197 -21.88 -8.81 -0.22
C GLY A 197 -22.83 -9.99 -0.01
N ILE A 198 -22.40 -11.19 -0.44
CA ILE A 198 -23.15 -12.47 -0.35
C ILE A 198 -23.72 -12.69 1.06
N SER A 199 -22.93 -12.42 2.10
CA SER A 199 -23.28 -12.64 3.50
C SER A 199 -24.07 -11.49 4.15
N VAL A 200 -24.19 -10.34 3.48
CA VAL A 200 -24.78 -9.13 4.07
C VAL A 200 -26.19 -8.88 3.52
N PHE A 201 -26.42 -9.20 2.24
CA PHE A 201 -27.69 -8.91 1.60
C PHE A 201 -28.83 -9.80 2.12
N ASN A 202 -29.93 -9.17 2.53
CA ASN A 202 -31.17 -9.87 2.87
C ASN A 202 -32.16 -9.77 1.69
N PRO A 203 -32.41 -10.88 0.95
CA PRO A 203 -33.28 -10.87 -0.23
C PRO A 203 -34.74 -10.53 0.07
N LYS A 204 -35.16 -10.53 1.35
CA LYS A 204 -36.50 -10.11 1.75
C LYS A 204 -36.68 -8.59 1.80
N LEU A 205 -35.59 -7.82 1.79
CA LEU A 205 -35.61 -6.36 1.97
C LEU A 205 -35.59 -5.58 0.66
N ALA A 206 -35.29 -6.22 -0.47
CA ALA A 206 -35.24 -5.55 -1.77
C ALA A 206 -35.42 -6.54 -2.94
N PRO A 207 -35.87 -6.05 -4.11
CA PRO A 207 -35.79 -6.80 -5.36
C PRO A 207 -34.35 -7.28 -5.63
N HIS A 208 -34.23 -8.52 -6.12
CA HIS A 208 -32.94 -9.15 -6.34
C HIS A 208 -32.93 -10.03 -7.60
N ARG A 209 -31.72 -10.31 -8.11
CA ARG A 209 -31.44 -11.26 -9.18
C ARG A 209 -30.51 -12.34 -8.62
N MET A 210 -30.74 -13.58 -9.02
CA MET A 210 -29.81 -14.67 -8.73
C MET A 210 -28.59 -14.52 -9.63
N VAL A 211 -27.41 -14.42 -9.02
CA VAL A 211 -26.13 -14.25 -9.69
C VAL A 211 -25.34 -15.56 -9.54
N PRO A 212 -24.71 -16.07 -10.61
CA PRO A 212 -23.94 -17.31 -10.54
C PRO A 212 -22.84 -17.25 -9.47
N LEU A 213 -22.78 -18.29 -8.65
CA LEU A 213 -21.67 -18.56 -7.74
C LEU A 213 -20.70 -19.52 -8.42
N MET A 214 -19.42 -19.22 -8.36
CA MET A 214 -18.37 -20.13 -8.82
C MET A 214 -17.07 -19.88 -8.06
N THR A 215 -16.13 -20.81 -8.17
CA THR A 215 -14.78 -20.60 -7.68
C THR A 215 -13.89 -19.92 -8.71
N VAL A 216 -12.80 -19.30 -8.27
CA VAL A 216 -11.75 -18.80 -9.17
C VAL A 216 -11.19 -19.95 -10.01
N ASP A 217 -10.98 -21.14 -9.40
CA ASP A 217 -10.47 -22.32 -10.10
C ASP A 217 -11.37 -22.76 -11.26
N MET A 218 -12.69 -22.81 -11.03
CA MET A 218 -13.67 -23.12 -12.08
C MET A 218 -13.59 -22.10 -13.21
N HIS A 219 -13.58 -20.81 -12.86
CA HIS A 219 -13.57 -19.74 -13.84
C HIS A 219 -12.30 -19.72 -14.69
N VAL A 220 -11.14 -19.87 -14.07
CA VAL A 220 -9.83 -19.93 -14.73
C VAL A 220 -9.74 -21.13 -15.68
N ARG A 221 -10.30 -22.27 -15.29
CA ARG A 221 -10.39 -23.47 -16.14
C ARG A 221 -11.30 -23.24 -17.34
N GLN A 222 -12.49 -22.67 -17.13
CA GLN A 222 -13.46 -22.35 -18.19
C GLN A 222 -12.87 -21.39 -19.24
N HIS A 223 -12.07 -20.41 -18.80
CA HIS A 223 -11.48 -19.41 -19.70
C HIS A 223 -10.09 -19.78 -20.20
N SER A 224 -9.61 -20.99 -19.89
CA SER A 224 -8.29 -21.50 -20.24
C SER A 224 -7.18 -20.49 -19.93
N VAL A 225 -7.25 -19.84 -18.77
CA VAL A 225 -6.26 -18.83 -18.38
C VAL A 225 -4.96 -19.54 -17.96
N PRO A 226 -3.83 -19.31 -18.66
CA PRO A 226 -2.59 -20.05 -18.41
C PRO A 226 -1.86 -19.55 -17.17
N GLN A 227 -1.83 -18.23 -16.97
CA GLN A 227 -1.16 -17.54 -15.88
C GLN A 227 -1.94 -16.29 -15.51
N ILE A 228 -1.85 -15.89 -14.25
CA ILE A 228 -2.38 -14.64 -13.70
C ILE A 228 -1.20 -13.86 -13.11
N ASP A 229 -0.94 -12.69 -13.67
CA ASP A 229 0.15 -11.83 -13.20
C ASP A 229 -0.25 -11.14 -11.90
N ILE A 230 -1.47 -10.60 -11.84
CA ILE A 230 -2.01 -9.86 -10.69
C ILE A 230 -3.45 -10.29 -10.44
N MET A 231 -3.75 -10.66 -9.20
CA MET A 231 -5.10 -10.94 -8.72
C MET A 231 -5.43 -10.01 -7.55
N SER A 232 -6.35 -9.08 -7.75
CA SER A 232 -6.94 -8.25 -6.71
C SER A 232 -8.28 -8.83 -6.29
N ILE A 233 -8.50 -8.95 -4.99
CA ILE A 233 -9.73 -9.43 -4.37
C ILE A 233 -10.24 -8.32 -3.45
N ASP A 234 -11.47 -7.89 -3.67
CA ASP A 234 -12.16 -6.88 -2.87
C ASP A 234 -13.66 -7.21 -2.83
N THR A 235 -14.02 -8.23 -2.05
CA THR A 235 -15.37 -8.84 -2.12
C THR A 235 -16.24 -8.54 -0.91
N GLU A 236 -16.02 -7.38 -0.31
CA GLU A 236 -16.82 -6.84 0.80
C GLU A 236 -16.97 -7.85 1.96
N GLY A 237 -15.88 -8.54 2.26
CA GLY A 237 -15.77 -9.51 3.36
C GLY A 237 -15.86 -10.98 2.97
N GLN A 238 -15.87 -11.31 1.67
CA GLN A 238 -15.81 -12.70 1.17
C GLN A 238 -14.40 -13.14 0.74
N ASP A 239 -13.41 -12.27 0.94
CA ASP A 239 -12.06 -12.37 0.40
C ASP A 239 -11.37 -13.67 0.80
N ALA A 240 -11.53 -14.06 2.07
CA ALA A 240 -10.98 -15.31 2.58
C ALA A 240 -11.56 -16.55 1.88
N LEU A 241 -12.86 -16.57 1.56
CA LEU A 241 -13.48 -17.69 0.83
C LEU A 241 -13.11 -17.68 -0.65
N VAL A 242 -12.91 -16.51 -1.26
CA VAL A 242 -12.38 -16.40 -2.62
C VAL A 242 -10.98 -17.04 -2.68
N LEU A 243 -10.11 -16.76 -1.72
CA LEU A 243 -8.78 -17.36 -1.63
C LEU A 243 -8.85 -18.89 -1.49
N VAL A 244 -9.75 -19.41 -0.65
CA VAL A 244 -9.98 -20.86 -0.53
C VAL A 244 -10.49 -21.46 -1.84
N GLY A 245 -11.42 -20.78 -2.52
CA GLY A 245 -11.91 -21.16 -3.85
C GLY A 245 -10.87 -21.00 -4.98
N ALA A 246 -9.72 -20.40 -4.72
CA ALA A 246 -8.65 -20.20 -5.68
C ALA A 246 -7.47 -21.14 -5.45
N GLN A 247 -7.63 -22.23 -4.68
CA GLN A 247 -6.50 -23.05 -4.23
C GLN A 247 -5.62 -23.58 -5.36
N GLU A 248 -6.21 -24.18 -6.41
CA GLU A 248 -5.43 -24.72 -7.54
C GLU A 248 -4.76 -23.57 -8.32
N THR A 249 -5.50 -22.50 -8.55
CA THR A 249 -5.05 -21.31 -9.29
C THR A 249 -3.92 -20.58 -8.57
N LEU A 250 -4.04 -20.37 -7.26
CA LEU A 250 -3.01 -19.78 -6.42
C LEU A 250 -1.76 -20.65 -6.39
N ARG A 251 -1.91 -21.97 -6.39
CA ARG A 251 -0.77 -22.88 -6.39
C ARG A 251 0.04 -22.78 -7.68
N GLU A 252 -0.62 -22.76 -8.83
CA GLU A 252 0.05 -22.97 -10.12
C GLU A 252 0.17 -21.73 -11.00
N LYS A 253 -0.76 -20.77 -10.89
CA LYS A 253 -0.98 -19.76 -11.93
C LYS A 253 -0.81 -18.32 -11.47
N VAL A 254 -0.94 -18.03 -10.18
CA VAL A 254 -0.90 -16.66 -9.66
C VAL A 254 0.50 -16.25 -9.25
N SER A 255 0.94 -15.09 -9.73
CA SER A 255 2.24 -14.51 -9.41
C SER A 255 2.16 -13.55 -8.23
N TYR A 256 1.15 -12.70 -8.22
CA TYR A 256 0.83 -11.74 -7.17
C TYR A 256 -0.66 -11.78 -6.84
N VAL A 257 -0.99 -11.75 -5.54
CA VAL A 257 -2.36 -11.62 -5.06
C VAL A 257 -2.44 -10.53 -4.00
N GLU A 258 -3.45 -9.68 -4.08
CA GLU A 258 -3.84 -8.76 -3.02
C GLU A 258 -5.29 -8.99 -2.63
N PHE A 259 -5.59 -8.80 -1.35
CA PHE A 259 -6.92 -8.97 -0.82
C PHE A 259 -7.22 -7.99 0.32
N GLU A 260 -8.49 -7.71 0.54
CA GLU A 260 -8.94 -6.86 1.63
C GLU A 260 -9.16 -7.68 2.92
N TYR A 261 -8.69 -7.13 4.04
CA TYR A 261 -8.94 -7.64 5.38
C TYR A 261 -9.73 -6.61 6.19
N ASN A 262 -10.91 -7.03 6.69
CA ASN A 262 -11.84 -6.16 7.42
C ASN A 262 -12.69 -6.97 8.42
N GLY A 263 -13.72 -6.35 9.00
CA GLY A 263 -14.64 -7.00 9.96
C GLY A 263 -15.95 -7.52 9.37
N LEU A 264 -16.08 -7.52 8.05
CA LEU A 264 -17.27 -7.96 7.32
C LEU A 264 -17.17 -9.44 6.91
N GLY A 265 -18.33 -9.99 6.56
CA GLY A 265 -18.46 -11.33 6.00
C GLY A 265 -17.73 -12.43 6.78
N ASP A 266 -16.99 -13.24 6.04
CA ASP A 266 -16.32 -14.45 6.52
C ASP A 266 -15.09 -14.15 7.40
N TRP A 267 -14.53 -12.94 7.31
CA TRP A 267 -13.48 -12.51 8.23
C TRP A 267 -13.94 -12.53 9.69
N LYS A 268 -15.24 -12.52 9.98
CA LYS A 268 -15.76 -12.69 11.35
C LYS A 268 -15.37 -14.02 11.99
N ASN A 269 -15.21 -15.06 11.17
CA ASN A 269 -14.96 -16.43 11.63
C ASN A 269 -13.56 -16.93 11.26
N ARG A 270 -12.80 -16.15 10.50
CA ARG A 270 -11.41 -16.47 10.12
C ARG A 270 -10.44 -15.49 10.75
N SER A 271 -9.23 -15.97 11.02
CA SER A 271 -8.10 -15.12 11.42
C SER A 271 -7.28 -14.78 10.19
N LEU A 272 -6.74 -13.56 10.15
CA LEU A 272 -5.78 -13.20 9.11
C LEU A 272 -4.58 -14.13 9.15
N ARG A 273 -4.10 -14.47 10.37
CA ARG A 273 -2.96 -15.38 10.56
C ARG A 273 -3.15 -16.71 9.83
N GLY A 274 -4.31 -17.35 9.98
CA GLY A 274 -4.61 -18.61 9.31
C GLY A 274 -4.57 -18.48 7.78
N THR A 275 -5.05 -17.35 7.23
CA THR A 275 -4.96 -17.06 5.79
C THR A 275 -3.52 -16.85 5.33
N ILE A 276 -2.69 -16.13 6.11
CA ILE A 276 -1.27 -15.95 5.80
C ILE A 276 -0.52 -17.29 5.84
N ASP A 277 -0.74 -18.11 6.87
CA ASP A 277 -0.12 -19.42 7.00
C ASP A 277 -0.54 -20.35 5.84
N TYR A 278 -1.81 -20.26 5.41
CA TYR A 278 -2.31 -20.96 4.22
C TYR A 278 -1.57 -20.54 2.94
N LEU A 279 -1.47 -19.23 2.68
CA LEU A 279 -0.76 -18.69 1.50
C LEU A 279 0.75 -19.00 1.55
N ASP A 280 1.35 -18.97 2.73
CA ASP A 280 2.74 -19.36 2.96
C ASP A 280 2.98 -20.84 2.58
N GLY A 281 2.07 -21.72 2.96
CA GLY A 281 2.05 -23.12 2.54
C GLY A 281 1.91 -23.31 1.03
N LEU A 282 1.27 -22.36 0.32
CA LEU A 282 1.22 -22.32 -1.14
C LEU A 282 2.44 -21.64 -1.78
N GLY A 283 3.44 -21.24 -1.00
CA GLY A 283 4.68 -20.66 -1.51
C GLY A 283 4.65 -19.14 -1.72
N PHE A 284 3.70 -18.43 -1.08
CA PHE A 284 3.67 -16.97 -1.10
C PHE A 284 4.46 -16.37 0.07
N THR A 285 4.98 -15.17 -0.14
CA THR A 285 5.40 -14.25 0.92
C THR A 285 4.43 -13.08 0.94
N CYS A 286 3.83 -12.83 2.10
CA CYS A 286 2.80 -11.83 2.31
C CYS A 286 3.32 -10.66 3.13
N TYR A 287 2.76 -9.49 2.81
CA TYR A 287 3.08 -8.20 3.38
C TYR A 287 1.80 -7.47 3.74
N TRP A 288 1.83 -6.75 4.85
CA TRP A 288 0.86 -5.71 5.12
C TRP A 288 1.10 -4.55 4.15
N ALA A 289 0.09 -4.16 3.39
CA ALA A 289 0.19 -3.10 2.39
C ALA A 289 -0.20 -1.75 3.00
N GLY A 290 0.61 -0.71 2.77
CA GLY A 290 0.30 0.66 3.16
C GLY A 290 0.63 1.67 2.07
N LEU A 291 0.76 2.94 2.46
CA LEU A 291 1.17 4.03 1.56
C LEU A 291 2.66 3.90 1.25
N ASP A 292 3.02 3.38 0.07
CA ASP A 292 4.39 3.14 -0.39
C ASP A 292 5.25 2.28 0.53
N ARG A 293 4.59 1.47 1.36
CA ARG A 293 5.22 0.68 2.42
C ARG A 293 4.68 -0.73 2.40
N LEU A 294 5.59 -1.67 2.65
CA LEU A 294 5.28 -3.08 2.84
C LEU A 294 5.92 -3.54 4.15
N TRP A 295 5.14 -4.19 5.01
CA TRP A 295 5.68 -4.84 6.21
C TRP A 295 5.55 -6.35 6.05
N LEU A 296 6.66 -7.08 6.10
CA LEU A 296 6.66 -8.53 6.00
C LEU A 296 5.84 -9.15 7.15
N ILE A 297 4.82 -9.93 6.82
CA ILE A 297 3.96 -10.62 7.80
C ILE A 297 4.06 -12.15 7.72
N THR A 298 4.55 -12.71 6.60
CA THR A 298 4.92 -14.13 6.53
C THR A 298 6.10 -14.43 7.46
N GLY A 299 5.97 -15.44 8.33
CA GLY A 299 6.98 -15.78 9.33
C GLY A 299 7.19 -14.73 10.43
N CYS A 300 6.54 -13.57 10.32
CA CYS A 300 6.67 -12.41 11.20
C CYS A 300 5.30 -11.89 11.66
N PHE A 301 4.28 -12.76 11.68
CA PHE A 301 2.92 -12.35 11.99
C PHE A 301 2.81 -11.84 13.42
N HIS A 302 2.28 -10.63 13.57
CA HIS A 302 1.98 -10.00 14.85
C HIS A 302 0.46 -10.03 15.13
N PRO A 303 0.00 -10.37 16.35
CA PRO A 303 -1.43 -10.40 16.68
C PRO A 303 -2.17 -9.08 16.41
N GLY A 304 -1.47 -7.95 16.48
CA GLY A 304 -2.03 -6.63 16.14
C GLY A 304 -2.41 -6.44 14.67
N TYR A 305 -2.00 -7.33 13.76
CA TYR A 305 -2.54 -7.34 12.38
C TYR A 305 -3.92 -7.98 12.29
N ASP A 306 -4.32 -8.77 13.28
CA ASP A 306 -5.64 -9.43 13.32
C ASP A 306 -6.74 -8.50 13.87
N HIS A 307 -6.49 -7.18 13.81
CA HIS A 307 -7.50 -6.16 14.04
C HIS A 307 -8.30 -5.94 12.76
N ARG A 308 -9.55 -6.42 12.78
CA ARG A 308 -10.52 -6.43 11.68
C ARG A 308 -11.01 -5.04 11.28
N THR A 309 -10.11 -4.29 10.68
CA THR A 309 -10.30 -2.92 10.19
C THR A 309 -9.82 -2.90 8.75
N TRP A 310 -10.53 -2.16 7.90
CA TRP A 310 -10.22 -2.03 6.47
C TRP A 310 -8.73 -1.83 6.21
N SER A 311 -8.15 -2.79 5.52
CA SER A 311 -6.72 -2.89 5.25
C SER A 311 -6.48 -3.86 4.11
N ASN A 312 -5.30 -3.79 3.50
CA ASN A 312 -4.94 -4.69 2.40
C ASN A 312 -3.70 -5.50 2.75
N VAL A 313 -3.68 -6.71 2.23
CA VAL A 313 -2.52 -7.59 2.26
C VAL A 313 -2.10 -7.88 0.84
N ALA A 314 -0.81 -7.74 0.58
CA ALA A 314 -0.20 -8.04 -0.71
C ALA A 314 0.72 -9.24 -0.57
N CYS A 315 0.57 -10.23 -1.43
CA CYS A 315 1.34 -11.48 -1.39
C CYS A 315 1.93 -11.78 -2.77
N VAL A 316 3.16 -12.27 -2.77
CA VAL A 316 3.89 -12.66 -3.99
C VAL A 316 4.38 -14.09 -3.90
N LYS A 317 4.30 -14.80 -5.01
CA LYS A 317 4.84 -16.15 -5.15
C LYS A 317 6.37 -16.14 -5.12
N ARG A 318 7.01 -16.86 -4.19
CA ARG A 318 8.47 -16.80 -3.98
C ARG A 318 9.32 -17.17 -5.21
N HIS A 319 8.81 -18.04 -6.08
CA HIS A 319 9.53 -18.42 -7.31
C HIS A 319 9.48 -17.33 -8.40
N GLN A 320 8.57 -16.35 -8.29
CA GLN A 320 8.50 -15.19 -9.16
C GLN A 320 9.54 -14.16 -8.71
N ARG A 321 10.81 -14.44 -9.02
CA ARG A 321 11.98 -13.72 -8.46
C ARG A 321 11.92 -12.21 -8.63
N GLU A 322 11.37 -11.74 -9.73
CA GLU A 322 11.26 -10.31 -10.05
C GLU A 322 10.27 -9.61 -9.13
N TRP A 323 9.03 -10.10 -9.07
CA TRP A 323 8.04 -9.62 -8.10
C TRP A 323 8.59 -9.69 -6.67
N TYR A 324 9.16 -10.85 -6.31
CA TYR A 324 9.65 -11.10 -4.96
C TYR A 324 10.75 -10.11 -4.58
N GLY A 325 11.72 -9.88 -5.47
CA GLY A 325 12.80 -8.92 -5.26
C GLY A 325 12.29 -7.48 -5.08
N ILE A 326 11.33 -7.04 -5.89
CA ILE A 326 10.75 -5.68 -5.77
C ILE A 326 10.08 -5.48 -4.42
N MET A 327 9.26 -6.45 -4.00
CA MET A 327 8.54 -6.36 -2.74
C MET A 327 9.49 -6.46 -1.54
N GLU A 328 10.49 -7.34 -1.59
CA GLU A 328 11.54 -7.43 -0.56
C GLU A 328 12.34 -6.13 -0.46
N ASP A 329 12.69 -5.49 -1.58
CA ASP A 329 13.40 -4.21 -1.56
C ASP A 329 12.59 -3.11 -0.90
N ILE A 330 11.29 -3.03 -1.20
CA ILE A 330 10.37 -2.07 -0.56
C ILE A 330 10.19 -2.39 0.93
N ALA A 331 10.03 -3.66 1.28
CA ALA A 331 9.91 -4.08 2.67
C ALA A 331 11.19 -3.78 3.47
N ASN A 332 12.36 -4.02 2.87
CA ASN A 332 13.65 -3.71 3.47
C ASN A 332 13.80 -2.19 3.67
N ARG A 333 13.45 -1.36 2.67
CA ARG A 333 13.46 0.10 2.84
C ARG A 333 12.52 0.55 3.95
N THR A 334 11.30 0.01 3.98
CA THR A 334 10.31 0.28 5.02
C THR A 334 10.88 -0.02 6.41
N TRP A 335 11.57 -1.15 6.55
CA TRP A 335 12.22 -1.55 7.81
C TRP A 335 13.43 -0.68 8.19
N GLN A 336 14.25 -0.27 7.23
CA GLN A 336 15.41 0.60 7.50
C GLN A 336 14.97 2.00 7.94
N GLU A 337 13.99 2.59 7.26
CA GLU A 337 13.39 3.87 7.67
C GLU A 337 12.84 3.79 9.10
N TRP A 338 12.17 2.69 9.40
CA TRP A 338 11.66 2.41 10.73
C TRP A 338 12.78 2.35 11.78
N ARG A 339 13.87 1.63 11.50
CA ARG A 339 15.03 1.56 12.41
C ARG A 339 15.66 2.91 12.67
N MET A 340 15.80 3.73 11.62
CA MET A 340 16.31 5.09 11.76
C MET A 340 15.40 5.93 12.66
N PHE A 341 14.08 5.81 12.49
CA PHE A 341 13.11 6.50 13.34
C PHE A 341 13.22 6.10 14.82
N GLN A 342 13.37 4.81 15.13
CA GLN A 342 13.58 4.35 16.50
C GLN A 342 14.87 4.92 17.11
N GLY A 343 15.97 4.93 16.35
CA GLY A 343 17.24 5.52 16.80
C GLY A 343 17.08 7.00 17.17
N VAL A 344 16.35 7.76 16.34
CA VAL A 344 16.05 9.18 16.64
C VAL A 344 15.18 9.32 17.90
N GLN A 345 14.14 8.49 18.07
CA GLN A 345 13.28 8.52 19.25
C GLN A 345 14.05 8.23 20.55
N GLU A 346 14.93 7.24 20.56
CA GLU A 346 15.75 6.92 21.74
C GLU A 346 16.74 8.04 22.08
N VAL A 347 17.32 8.70 21.06
CA VAL A 347 18.14 9.89 21.26
C VAL A 347 17.31 11.03 21.86
N LEU A 348 16.13 11.31 21.31
CA LEU A 348 15.23 12.36 21.82
C LEU A 348 14.79 12.09 23.26
N LYS A 349 14.42 10.85 23.60
CA LYS A 349 14.10 10.45 24.99
C LYS A 349 15.28 10.68 25.92
N LYS A 350 16.51 10.36 25.49
CA LYS A 350 17.72 10.60 26.28
C LYS A 350 17.97 12.09 26.53
N TYR A 351 17.70 12.96 25.55
CA TYR A 351 17.81 14.42 25.72
C TYR A 351 16.70 14.98 26.62
N ALA A 352 15.44 14.59 26.41
CA ALA A 352 14.32 14.99 27.25
C ALA A 352 14.55 14.60 28.72
N ASN A 353 15.09 13.41 28.97
CA ASN A 353 15.46 12.97 30.31
C ASN A 353 16.63 13.77 30.91
N ARG A 354 17.59 14.22 30.09
CA ARG A 354 18.68 15.10 30.56
C ARG A 354 18.17 16.48 30.93
N GLU A 355 17.30 17.07 30.11
CA GLU A 355 16.66 18.36 30.43
C GLU A 355 15.77 18.25 31.67
N ALA A 356 14.92 17.23 31.77
CA ALA A 356 14.11 16.98 32.95
C ALA A 356 14.97 16.78 34.21
N LYS A 357 16.10 16.07 34.10
CA LYS A 357 17.06 15.90 35.20
C LYS A 357 17.77 17.20 35.56
N ALA A 358 18.14 18.03 34.59
CA ALA A 358 18.72 19.34 34.84
C ALA A 358 17.73 20.28 35.56
N ILE A 359 16.46 20.28 35.14
CA ILE A 359 15.38 21.02 35.82
C ILE A 359 15.19 20.52 37.25
N LEU A 360 15.21 19.20 37.48
CA LEU A 360 15.09 18.63 38.82
C LEU A 360 16.28 18.99 39.72
N ILE A 361 17.51 18.95 39.19
CA ILE A 361 18.71 19.38 39.91
C ILE A 361 18.61 20.86 40.27
N TYR A 362 18.22 21.72 39.32
CA TYR A 362 18.02 23.14 39.56
C TYR A 362 16.98 23.40 40.67
N ARG A 363 15.85 22.69 40.66
CA ARG A 363 14.84 22.77 41.71
C ARG A 363 15.38 22.33 43.08
N LYS A 364 16.12 21.22 43.14
CA LYS A 364 16.75 20.74 44.40
C LYS A 364 17.78 21.73 44.93
N LEU A 365 18.61 22.31 44.05
CA LEU A 365 19.57 23.34 44.44
C LEU A 365 18.88 24.60 44.96
N ARG A 366 17.79 25.04 44.31
CA ARG A 366 16.98 26.19 44.76
C ARG A 366 16.37 25.99 46.15
N HIS A 367 15.87 24.80 46.48
CA HIS A 367 15.27 24.53 47.79
C HIS A 367 16.29 24.32 48.92
N SER A 368 17.55 24.04 48.59
CA SER A 368 18.57 23.74 49.60
C SER A 368 19.12 24.96 50.37
N ASN A 369 18.68 26.19 50.08
CA ASN A 369 19.16 27.45 50.69
C ASN A 369 20.69 27.66 50.64
N ARG A 370 21.45 26.82 49.91
CA ARG A 370 22.91 26.90 49.80
C ARG A 370 23.40 27.91 48.75
N PHE A 371 22.52 28.70 48.16
CA PHE A 371 22.86 29.70 47.15
C PHE A 371 22.19 31.04 47.42
N ALA A 372 22.45 31.61 48.60
CA ALA A 372 22.41 33.06 48.75
C ALA A 372 23.78 33.60 48.28
N GLY A 373 24.00 33.70 46.96
CA GLY A 373 25.17 34.43 46.45
C GLY A 373 25.81 34.00 45.12
N ALA A 374 25.42 32.89 44.47
CA ALA A 374 26.01 32.53 43.17
C ALA A 374 25.08 32.86 42.00
N HIS A 375 25.54 33.76 41.13
CA HIS A 375 24.99 33.94 39.79
C HIS A 375 25.30 32.69 38.95
N VAL A 376 24.28 31.90 38.62
CA VAL A 376 24.44 30.78 37.68
C VAL A 376 24.44 31.36 36.26
N VAL A 377 25.62 31.36 35.63
CA VAL A 377 25.76 31.59 34.18
C VAL A 377 25.25 30.32 33.48
N MET A 378 24.15 30.43 32.73
CA MET A 378 23.68 29.33 31.88
C MET A 378 24.73 29.04 30.79
N PRO A 379 24.96 27.78 30.39
CA PRO A 379 25.92 27.48 29.35
C PRO A 379 25.46 28.09 28.01
N PRO A 380 26.36 28.69 27.21
CA PRO A 380 26.04 29.15 25.87
C PRO A 380 25.98 27.92 24.95
N ALA A 381 24.83 27.26 24.90
CA ALA A 381 24.51 26.31 23.85
C ALA A 381 23.38 26.91 23.03
N LEU A 382 23.75 27.53 21.91
CA LEU A 382 22.97 27.98 20.74
C LEU A 382 23.44 29.34 20.16
N THR A 383 24.73 29.68 20.28
CA THR A 383 25.35 30.76 19.48
C THR A 383 26.59 30.24 18.79
N GLY A 384 26.39 29.45 17.73
CA GLY A 384 27.46 28.83 16.96
C GLY A 384 27.06 28.56 15.53
N CYS A 385 26.50 29.56 14.84
CA CYS A 385 26.40 29.63 13.38
C CYS A 385 26.28 31.11 12.99
N ALA A 386 27.38 31.85 13.09
CA ALA A 386 27.56 33.12 12.39
C ALA A 386 28.96 33.09 11.77
N PRO A 387 29.11 33.27 10.45
CA PRO A 387 30.42 33.30 9.82
C PRO A 387 31.15 34.59 10.24
N SER A 388 32.42 34.46 10.59
CA SER A 388 33.30 35.61 10.85
C SER A 388 33.48 36.40 9.55
N LEU A 389 33.11 37.68 9.59
CA LEU A 389 33.51 38.66 8.59
C LEU A 389 34.97 39.04 8.87
N ASP A 390 35.89 38.46 8.09
CA ASP A 390 37.24 38.99 7.96
C ASP A 390 37.33 39.82 6.67
N ALA A 391 37.93 41.00 6.81
CA ALA A 391 37.99 42.02 5.78
C ALA A 391 39.07 41.70 4.74
N GLY A 392 38.67 41.66 3.47
CA GLY A 392 39.57 41.94 2.35
C GLY A 392 39.52 40.94 1.18
N ARG A 393 38.63 41.20 0.19
CA ARG A 393 38.82 41.03 -1.28
C ARG A 393 37.50 41.24 -2.05
N PRO A 394 37.53 41.51 -3.37
CA PRO A 394 36.57 42.38 -4.02
C PRO A 394 35.27 41.69 -4.46
N ALA A 395 34.23 42.52 -4.58
CA ALA A 395 32.86 42.17 -4.90
C ALA A 395 32.67 41.62 -6.34
N VAL A 396 31.88 40.54 -6.46
CA VAL A 396 31.13 40.10 -7.66
C VAL A 396 29.87 39.31 -7.20
N PRO A 397 28.80 39.12 -8.01
CA PRO A 397 27.49 39.69 -7.76
C PRO A 397 26.41 38.71 -7.29
N ASN A 398 25.48 39.26 -6.51
CA ASN A 398 24.10 38.83 -6.19
C ASN A 398 23.77 37.32 -6.06
N ALA A 399 23.38 36.95 -4.83
CA ALA A 399 22.87 35.66 -4.39
C ALA A 399 21.53 35.19 -5.00
N GLN A 400 20.98 35.93 -5.98
CA GLN A 400 19.70 35.60 -6.60
C GLN A 400 19.81 34.54 -7.71
N THR A 401 21.02 34.26 -8.20
CA THR A 401 21.26 33.26 -9.25
C THR A 401 21.44 31.83 -8.71
N VAL A 402 21.67 31.65 -7.40
CA VAL A 402 21.86 30.31 -6.80
C VAL A 402 20.54 29.69 -6.36
N LEU A 403 19.49 30.49 -6.12
CA LEU A 403 18.18 30.01 -5.65
C LEU A 403 17.27 29.44 -6.74
N SER A 404 17.61 29.62 -8.02
CA SER A 404 16.86 29.05 -9.16
C SER A 404 17.36 27.65 -9.57
N GLY A 405 18.50 27.19 -9.06
CA GLY A 405 19.12 25.90 -9.42
C GLY A 405 18.75 24.70 -8.53
N LEU A 406 18.07 24.92 -7.40
CA LEU A 406 17.84 23.87 -6.39
C LEU A 406 16.39 23.36 -6.32
N ALA A 407 15.50 23.81 -7.19
CA ALA A 407 14.10 23.36 -7.24
C ALA A 407 13.89 21.98 -7.90
N GLY A 408 14.96 21.19 -8.10
CA GLY A 408 14.93 19.99 -8.95
C GLY A 408 15.39 18.68 -8.32
N GLN A 409 15.55 18.56 -6.99
CA GLN A 409 16.01 17.30 -6.38
C GLN A 409 15.15 16.81 -5.20
N SER A 410 14.94 15.49 -5.23
CA SER A 410 14.07 14.59 -4.46
C SER A 410 13.67 14.93 -3.02
N HIS A 411 12.41 14.59 -2.71
CA HIS A 411 11.66 14.81 -1.47
C HIS A 411 12.17 14.15 -0.16
N SER A 412 13.23 13.35 -0.15
CA SER A 412 13.60 12.53 1.02
C SER A 412 14.45 13.25 2.07
N THR A 413 15.27 14.23 1.69
CA THR A 413 16.12 15.00 2.63
C THR A 413 15.38 16.12 3.36
N PHE A 414 14.22 16.55 2.86
CA PHE A 414 13.48 17.70 3.39
C PHE A 414 12.72 17.39 4.70
N TRP A 415 12.36 16.12 4.93
CA TRP A 415 11.55 15.71 6.09
C TRP A 415 12.31 15.69 7.42
N VAL A 416 13.61 15.40 7.40
CA VAL A 416 14.44 15.36 8.63
C VAL A 416 14.62 16.78 9.20
N GLY A 417 14.78 17.78 8.35
CA GLY A 417 14.86 19.19 8.78
C GLY A 417 13.54 19.73 9.35
N MET A 418 12.40 19.36 8.74
CA MET A 418 11.07 19.83 9.18
C MET A 418 10.62 19.21 10.52
N MET A 419 10.89 17.93 10.78
CA MET A 419 10.50 17.29 12.05
C MET A 419 11.29 17.84 13.25
N VAL A 420 12.57 18.20 13.06
CA VAL A 420 13.38 18.84 14.10
C VAL A 420 12.89 20.27 14.34
N GLY A 421 12.53 21.02 13.29
CA GLY A 421 12.06 22.40 13.38
C GLY A 421 10.68 22.57 14.05
N VAL A 422 9.71 21.71 13.74
CA VAL A 422 8.35 21.80 14.30
C VAL A 422 8.31 21.35 15.77
N GLY A 423 9.14 20.37 16.14
CA GLY A 423 9.29 19.93 17.53
C GLY A 423 9.91 21.00 18.44
N LEU A 424 10.98 21.67 17.97
CA LEU A 424 11.61 22.76 18.72
C LEU A 424 10.70 23.99 18.81
N GLY A 425 9.96 24.32 17.73
CA GLY A 425 9.10 25.50 17.68
C GLY A 425 7.96 25.48 18.70
N ARG A 426 7.33 24.31 18.95
CA ARG A 426 6.26 24.17 19.96
C ARG A 426 6.78 24.20 21.39
N LEU A 427 8.00 23.70 21.63
CA LEU A 427 8.63 23.74 22.95
C LEU A 427 8.99 25.19 23.35
N LEU A 428 9.53 25.96 22.41
CA LEU A 428 9.92 27.35 22.62
C LEU A 428 8.71 28.30 22.75
N HIS A 429 7.61 28.04 22.03
CA HIS A 429 6.38 28.83 22.15
C HIS A 429 5.69 28.63 23.51
N GLY A 430 5.80 27.44 24.11
CA GLY A 430 5.27 27.16 25.45
C GLY A 430 6.06 27.82 26.59
N MET A 431 7.36 28.04 26.41
CA MET A 431 8.22 28.70 27.41
C MET A 431 8.05 30.23 27.42
N LYS A 432 7.62 30.83 26.31
CA LYS A 432 7.40 32.29 26.19
C LYS A 432 6.14 32.79 26.92
N ASN A 433 5.22 31.90 27.29
CA ASN A 433 3.98 32.22 28.02
C ASN A 433 4.05 31.90 29.52
N ARG A 434 5.24 31.55 30.06
CA ARG A 434 5.45 31.24 31.48
C ARG A 434 6.70 31.89 32.10
N LEU A 435 7.33 32.79 31.36
CA LEU A 435 8.19 33.86 31.86
C LEU A 435 7.41 35.16 31.73
#